data_AF-A0A6A0QSI8-F1
#
_entry.id   AF-A0A6A0QSI8-F1
#
_cell.length_a   1.000
_cell.length_b   1.000
_cell.length_c   1.000
_cell.angle_alpha   90.00
_cell.angle_beta   90.00
_cell.angle_gamma   90.00
#
_symmetry.space_group_name_H-M   'P 1'
#
loop_
_entity.id
_entity.type
_entity.pdbx_description
1 polymer ?
#
loop_
_entity_poly.entity_id
_entity_poly.type
_entity_poly.pdbx_seq_one_letter_code
_entity_poly.pdbx_strand_id
1 'polypeptide(L)'
;MVSVALRHNEYLEAGAVVAAIDVDSPGQHAAMVEKLNLPFPMLSDPDRTLAVGPYGLMDLDDPRGLAIPATIVIDPNGAEVLRLVSRDYADRYPEDDALAVLRDLALPPAGQPAPSQGNPDPGPRAMPFGDLRTYFRGAKFGAKAMGLRSGETDEADRFGALMDQYSTDVTTMYRIIRDSRE
;
A
#
# COMPACT_ATOMS: atom_id res chain seq x y z
N MET A 1 -0.29 2.08 1.05
CA MET A 1 -1.76 2.08 0.86
C MET A 1 -2.40 3.32 1.46
N VAL A 2 -2.24 3.63 2.76
CA VAL A 2 -2.81 4.87 3.33
C VAL A 2 -2.20 6.12 2.68
N SER A 3 -0.88 6.17 2.51
CA SER A 3 -0.17 7.21 1.76
C SER A 3 -0.76 7.41 0.35
N VAL A 4 -0.89 6.31 -0.40
CA VAL A 4 -1.52 6.30 -1.74
C VAL A 4 -2.97 6.80 -1.70
N ALA A 5 -3.74 6.43 -0.68
CA ALA A 5 -5.12 6.91 -0.52
C ALA A 5 -5.18 8.42 -0.26
N LEU A 6 -4.29 8.96 0.57
CA LEU A 6 -4.19 10.40 0.82
C LEU A 6 -3.78 11.18 -0.43
N ARG A 7 -3.03 10.54 -1.33
CA ARG A 7 -2.54 11.12 -2.60
C ARG A 7 -3.35 10.69 -3.82
N HIS A 8 -4.49 10.02 -3.65
CA HIS A 8 -5.24 9.40 -4.75
C HIS A 8 -5.61 10.40 -5.85
N ASN A 9 -5.98 11.62 -5.49
CA ASN A 9 -6.28 12.68 -6.45
C ASN A 9 -5.06 13.04 -7.33
N GLU A 10 -3.82 12.98 -6.82
CA GLU A 10 -2.64 13.23 -7.65
C GLU A 10 -2.49 12.18 -8.75
N TYR A 11 -2.85 10.92 -8.47
CA TYR A 11 -2.87 9.86 -9.49
C TYR A 11 -3.95 10.12 -10.54
N LEU A 12 -5.16 10.48 -10.09
CA LEU A 12 -6.26 10.82 -11.00
C LEU A 12 -5.90 12.02 -11.89
N GLU A 13 -5.32 13.08 -11.33
CA GLU A 13 -4.87 14.26 -12.07
C GLU A 13 -3.76 13.93 -13.07
N ALA A 14 -2.89 12.97 -12.75
CA ALA A 14 -1.87 12.45 -13.65
C ALA A 14 -2.42 11.43 -14.68
N GLY A 15 -3.74 11.26 -14.77
CA GLY A 15 -4.39 10.39 -15.74
C GLY A 15 -4.37 8.90 -15.41
N ALA A 16 -4.10 8.54 -14.15
CA ALA A 16 -4.05 7.17 -13.69
C ALA A 16 -5.24 6.79 -12.80
N VAL A 17 -5.67 5.54 -12.90
CA VAL A 17 -6.51 4.90 -11.89
C VAL A 17 -5.65 3.98 -11.04
N VAL A 18 -6.03 3.78 -9.78
CA VAL A 18 -5.25 2.98 -8.83
C VAL A 18 -6.00 1.69 -8.49
N ALA A 19 -5.29 0.58 -8.36
CA ALA A 19 -5.80 -0.63 -7.72
C ALA A 19 -4.69 -1.23 -6.86
N ALA A 20 -5.04 -1.74 -5.69
CA ALA A 20 -4.14 -2.59 -4.91
C ALA A 20 -4.48 -4.05 -5.20
N ILE A 21 -3.50 -4.94 -5.09
CA ILE A 21 -3.69 -6.37 -5.27
C ILE A 21 -2.85 -7.14 -4.26
N ASP A 22 -3.45 -8.15 -3.64
CA ASP A 22 -2.74 -9.13 -2.82
C ASP A 22 -3.50 -10.47 -2.78
N VAL A 23 -3.03 -11.38 -1.93
CA VAL A 23 -3.53 -12.76 -1.82
C VAL A 23 -4.69 -12.94 -0.84
N ASP A 24 -5.15 -11.87 -0.18
CA ASP A 24 -6.29 -11.92 0.73
C ASP A 24 -7.60 -12.06 -0.05
N SER A 25 -8.64 -12.57 0.63
CA SER A 25 -9.97 -12.79 0.05
C SER A 25 -10.74 -11.47 -0.20
N PRO A 26 -11.77 -11.48 -1.07
CA PRO A 26 -12.62 -10.30 -1.28
C PRO A 26 -13.26 -9.75 0.00
N GLY A 27 -13.60 -10.61 0.98
CA GLY A 27 -14.16 -10.18 2.26
C GLY A 27 -13.15 -9.45 3.14
N GLN A 28 -11.90 -9.93 3.18
CA GLN A 28 -10.79 -9.24 3.86
C GLN A 28 -10.49 -7.88 3.20
N HIS A 29 -10.56 -7.82 1.88
CA HIS A 29 -10.42 -6.57 1.12
C HIS A 29 -11.54 -5.58 1.41
N ALA A 30 -12.80 -6.03 1.45
CA ALA A 30 -13.92 -5.18 1.85
C ALA A 30 -13.70 -4.61 3.25
N ALA A 31 -13.24 -5.42 4.20
CA ALA A 31 -12.90 -4.95 5.54
C ALA A 31 -11.72 -3.96 5.56
N MET A 32 -10.72 -4.13 4.69
CA MET A 32 -9.60 -3.20 4.57
C MET A 32 -10.01 -1.86 3.95
N VAL A 33 -10.78 -1.89 2.86
CA VAL A 33 -11.33 -0.71 2.18
C VAL A 33 -12.18 0.10 3.14
N GLU A 34 -13.06 -0.56 3.91
CA GLU A 34 -13.87 0.11 4.94
C GLU A 34 -12.99 0.71 6.05
N LYS A 35 -12.08 -0.10 6.62
CA LYS A 35 -11.24 0.31 7.75
C LYS A 35 -10.36 1.52 7.43
N LEU A 36 -9.82 1.57 6.22
CA LEU A 36 -8.88 2.61 5.78
C LEU A 36 -9.52 3.68 4.89
N ASN A 37 -10.83 3.58 4.64
CA ASN A 37 -11.58 4.43 3.70
C ASN A 37 -10.86 4.59 2.35
N LEU A 38 -10.44 3.46 1.75
CA LEU A 38 -9.65 3.48 0.53
C LEU A 38 -10.51 3.99 -0.65
N PRO A 39 -10.02 4.97 -1.44
CA PRO A 39 -10.76 5.52 -2.58
C PRO A 39 -10.59 4.70 -3.87
N PHE A 40 -9.92 3.54 -3.79
CA PHE A 40 -9.63 2.66 -4.90
C PHE A 40 -9.88 1.19 -4.51
N PRO A 41 -10.13 0.30 -5.49
CA PRO A 41 -10.38 -1.10 -5.22
C PRO A 41 -9.14 -1.87 -4.77
N MET A 42 -9.39 -2.92 -4.00
CA MET A 42 -8.44 -4.01 -3.77
C MET A 42 -8.89 -5.23 -4.59
N LEU A 43 -7.97 -5.82 -5.34
CA LEU A 43 -8.16 -7.00 -6.17
C LEU A 43 -7.60 -8.22 -5.46
N SER A 44 -8.31 -9.34 -5.56
CA SER A 44 -7.97 -10.60 -4.89
C SER A 44 -7.33 -11.59 -5.86
N ASP A 45 -6.13 -12.07 -5.54
CA ASP A 45 -5.42 -13.13 -6.25
C ASP A 45 -4.94 -14.22 -5.26
N PRO A 46 -5.87 -14.94 -4.60
CA PRO A 46 -5.55 -15.84 -3.50
C PRO A 46 -4.71 -17.04 -3.95
N ASP A 47 -4.83 -17.45 -5.21
CA ASP A 47 -4.08 -18.54 -5.82
C ASP A 47 -2.79 -18.06 -6.51
N ARG A 48 -2.56 -16.74 -6.58
CA ARG A 48 -1.39 -16.10 -7.21
C ARG A 48 -1.30 -16.36 -8.71
N THR A 49 -2.38 -16.75 -9.36
CA THR A 49 -2.38 -17.17 -10.77
C THR A 49 -2.74 -16.05 -11.73
N LEU A 50 -3.40 -14.99 -11.26
CA LEU A 50 -3.91 -13.92 -12.12
C LEU A 50 -2.92 -12.77 -12.27
N ALA A 51 -2.22 -12.39 -11.20
CA ALA A 51 -1.28 -11.27 -11.21
C ALA A 51 0.01 -11.59 -10.48
N VAL A 52 -0.04 -12.06 -9.23
CA VAL A 52 1.17 -12.20 -8.39
C VAL A 52 2.20 -13.12 -9.05
N GLY A 53 1.78 -14.29 -9.51
CA GLY A 53 2.63 -15.23 -10.25
C GLY A 53 3.05 -14.71 -11.62
N PRO A 54 2.11 -14.33 -12.51
CA PRO A 54 2.44 -13.82 -13.84
C PRO A 54 3.39 -12.60 -13.86
N TYR A 55 3.33 -11.73 -12.86
CA TYR A 55 4.24 -10.59 -12.73
C TYR A 55 5.57 -10.94 -12.05
N GLY A 56 5.75 -12.17 -11.59
CA GLY A 56 6.96 -12.63 -10.91
C GLY A 56 7.13 -12.06 -9.50
N LEU A 57 6.02 -11.78 -8.81
CA LEU A 57 5.99 -11.16 -7.48
C LEU A 57 5.74 -12.16 -6.35
N MET A 58 5.96 -13.45 -6.60
CA MET A 58 5.88 -14.46 -5.55
C MET A 58 7.12 -14.38 -4.65
N ASP A 59 6.91 -14.21 -3.35
CA ASP A 59 7.97 -14.42 -2.36
C ASP A 59 8.07 -15.91 -2.04
N LEU A 60 9.02 -16.59 -2.70
CA LEU A 60 9.23 -18.04 -2.55
C LEU A 60 9.88 -18.40 -1.20
N ASP A 61 10.48 -17.42 -0.53
CA ASP A 61 11.16 -17.61 0.74
C ASP A 61 10.24 -17.33 1.94
N ASP A 62 9.09 -16.67 1.72
CA ASP A 62 8.08 -16.45 2.75
C ASP A 62 7.17 -17.68 2.93
N PRO A 63 7.17 -18.35 4.10
CA PRO A 63 6.32 -19.53 4.35
C PRO A 63 4.81 -19.21 4.36
N ARG A 64 4.43 -17.93 4.40
CA ARG A 64 3.04 -17.46 4.28
C ARG A 64 2.63 -17.28 2.82
N GLY A 65 3.57 -17.34 1.88
CA GLY A 65 3.37 -17.13 0.46
C GLY A 65 2.87 -15.73 0.14
N LEU A 66 3.43 -14.70 0.77
CA LEU A 66 3.04 -13.31 0.49
C LEU A 66 3.55 -12.88 -0.90
N ALA A 67 2.92 -11.86 -1.46
CA ALA A 67 3.46 -11.18 -2.62
C ALA A 67 4.60 -10.25 -2.19
N ILE A 68 5.66 -10.17 -3.00
CA ILE A 68 6.68 -9.14 -2.86
C ILE A 68 6.02 -7.79 -3.14
N PRO A 69 6.09 -6.81 -2.23
CA PRO A 69 5.47 -5.51 -2.46
C PRO A 69 6.05 -4.83 -3.70
N ALA A 70 5.17 -4.41 -4.61
CA ALA A 70 5.59 -3.74 -5.83
C ALA A 70 4.63 -2.61 -6.22
N THR A 71 5.13 -1.67 -7.01
CA THR A 71 4.33 -0.68 -7.74
C THR A 71 4.65 -0.81 -9.21
N ILE A 72 3.61 -1.02 -10.01
CA ILE A 72 3.70 -1.21 -11.44
C ILE A 72 2.81 -0.15 -12.10
N VAL A 73 3.34 0.53 -13.11
CA VAL A 73 2.58 1.47 -13.93
C VAL A 73 2.41 0.86 -15.31
N ILE A 74 1.15 0.76 -15.74
CA ILE A 74 0.76 0.21 -17.04
C ILE A 74 0.15 1.36 -17.84
N ASP A 75 0.67 1.59 -19.05
CA ASP A 75 0.16 2.62 -19.95
C ASP A 75 -1.17 2.18 -20.63
N PRO A 76 -1.87 3.08 -21.35
CA PRO A 76 -3.10 2.73 -22.06
C PRO A 76 -2.95 1.68 -23.18
N ASN A 77 -1.73 1.41 -23.65
CA ASN A 77 -1.44 0.36 -24.63
C ASN A 77 -1.21 -1.01 -23.96
N GLY A 78 -1.25 -1.07 -22.63
CA GLY A 78 -0.97 -2.27 -21.84
C GLY A 78 0.52 -2.52 -21.62
N ALA A 79 1.39 -1.56 -21.92
CA ALA A 79 2.82 -1.67 -21.68
C ALA A 79 3.16 -1.26 -20.24
N GLU A 80 4.02 -2.05 -19.60
CA GLU A 80 4.63 -1.66 -18.33
C GLU A 80 5.68 -0.57 -18.57
N VAL A 81 5.46 0.62 -18.00
CA VAL A 81 6.36 1.78 -18.12
C VAL A 81 7.15 2.05 -16.84
N LEU A 82 6.76 1.43 -15.73
CA LEU A 82 7.50 1.45 -14.47
C LEU A 82 7.25 0.15 -13.70
N ARG A 83 8.32 -0.37 -13.08
CA ARG A 83 8.26 -1.43 -12.09
C ARG A 83 9.21 -1.14 -10.94
N LEU A 84 8.66 -1.01 -9.76
CA LEU A 84 9.38 -0.85 -8.50
C LEU A 84 9.08 -2.06 -7.63
N VAL A 85 10.06 -2.96 -7.47
CA VAL A 85 9.93 -4.18 -6.65
C VAL A 85 10.71 -3.99 -5.37
N SER A 86 10.01 -4.06 -4.24
CA SER A 86 10.60 -3.87 -2.90
C SER A 86 11.47 -5.06 -2.54
N ARG A 87 12.47 -4.84 -1.68
CA ARG A 87 13.40 -5.89 -1.26
C ARG A 87 12.74 -6.95 -0.39
N ASP A 88 11.79 -6.54 0.44
CA ASP A 88 11.05 -7.40 1.37
C ASP A 88 9.67 -6.81 1.69
N TYR A 89 8.95 -7.48 2.61
CA TYR A 89 7.61 -7.07 3.03
C TYR A 89 7.54 -5.73 3.78
N ALA A 90 8.66 -5.20 4.27
CA ALA A 90 8.78 -3.99 5.09
C ALA A 90 9.30 -2.77 4.29
N ASP A 91 9.95 -3.01 3.15
CA ASP A 91 10.47 -2.02 2.23
C ASP A 91 9.38 -1.45 1.31
N ARG A 92 9.36 -0.14 1.05
CA ARG A 92 8.44 0.48 0.09
C ARG A 92 9.14 1.62 -0.63
N TYR A 93 8.94 1.68 -1.95
CA TYR A 93 9.41 2.81 -2.75
C TYR A 93 8.56 4.07 -2.50
N PRO A 94 9.17 5.27 -2.58
CA PRO A 94 8.42 6.52 -2.53
C PRO A 94 7.38 6.62 -3.65
N GLU A 95 6.21 7.18 -3.34
CA GLU A 95 5.15 7.37 -4.33
C GLU A 95 5.52 8.38 -5.42
N ASP A 96 6.47 9.28 -5.15
CA ASP A 96 6.93 10.30 -6.09
C ASP A 96 7.55 9.69 -7.36
N ASP A 97 8.20 8.53 -7.26
CA ASP A 97 8.78 7.85 -8.42
C ASP A 97 7.69 7.41 -9.41
N ALA A 98 6.57 6.88 -8.89
CA ALA A 98 5.43 6.49 -9.72
C ALA A 98 4.69 7.70 -10.29
N LEU A 99 4.49 8.75 -9.49
CA LEU A 99 3.81 9.97 -9.94
C LEU A 99 4.63 10.75 -10.97
N ALA A 100 5.96 10.74 -10.89
CA ALA A 100 6.82 11.34 -11.89
C ALA A 100 6.61 10.68 -13.27
N VAL A 101 6.68 9.34 -13.33
CA VAL A 101 6.44 8.60 -14.57
C VAL A 101 5.04 8.86 -15.13
N LEU A 102 4.02 8.86 -14.28
CA LEU A 102 2.64 9.14 -14.70
C LEU A 102 2.48 10.55 -15.30
N ARG A 103 3.09 11.57 -14.67
CA ARG A 103 3.06 12.95 -15.18
C ARG A 103 3.76 13.07 -16.54
N ASP A 104 4.85 12.32 -16.75
CA ASP A 104 5.58 12.31 -18.02
C ASP A 104 4.77 11.69 -19.18
N LEU A 105 3.80 10.81 -18.89
CA LEU A 105 2.87 10.30 -19.91
C LEU A 105 1.91 11.38 -20.43
N ALA A 106 1.76 12.50 -19.71
CA ALA A 106 0.92 13.64 -20.09
C ALA A 106 -0.53 13.26 -20.47
N LEU A 107 -1.09 12.28 -19.77
CA LEU A 107 -2.45 11.81 -19.99
C LEU A 107 -3.47 12.79 -19.38
N PRO A 108 -4.67 12.91 -19.97
CA PRO A 108 -5.74 13.70 -19.37
C PRO A 108 -6.15 13.10 -18.01
N PRO A 109 -6.65 13.91 -17.07
CA PRO A 109 -7.11 13.41 -15.78
C PRO A 109 -8.12 12.26 -15.92
N ALA A 110 -7.96 11.24 -15.07
CA ALA A 110 -8.81 10.07 -15.03
C ALA A 110 -9.94 10.24 -14.01
N GLY A 111 -11.08 9.61 -14.29
CA GLY A 111 -12.13 9.39 -13.31
C GLY A 111 -12.09 7.95 -12.80
N GLN A 112 -12.10 7.77 -11.49
CA GLN A 112 -12.24 6.44 -10.88
C GLN A 112 -13.47 6.41 -9.98
N PRO A 113 -14.44 5.50 -10.22
CA PRO A 113 -15.56 5.33 -9.31
C PRO A 113 -15.07 4.81 -7.96
N ALA A 114 -15.76 5.21 -6.89
CA ALA A 114 -15.51 4.66 -5.56
C ALA A 114 -15.63 3.12 -5.60
N PRO A 115 -14.78 2.39 -4.86
CA PRO A 115 -14.83 0.93 -4.85
C PRO A 115 -16.19 0.45 -4.32
N SER A 116 -16.73 -0.61 -4.94
CA SER A 116 -17.94 -1.25 -4.43
C SER A 116 -17.66 -1.85 -3.05
N GLN A 117 -18.51 -1.52 -2.07
CA GLN A 117 -18.43 -2.16 -0.76
C GLN A 117 -18.92 -3.61 -0.88
N GLY A 118 -18.00 -4.56 -0.70
CA GLY A 118 -18.33 -5.97 -0.52
C GLY A 118 -18.79 -6.25 0.92
N ASN A 119 -19.00 -7.51 1.26
CA ASN A 119 -19.28 -7.92 2.64
C ASN A 119 -17.97 -8.02 3.43
N PRO A 120 -17.73 -7.19 4.45
CA PRO A 120 -16.51 -7.23 5.25
C PRO A 120 -16.37 -8.54 6.02
N ASP A 121 -15.23 -9.20 5.87
CA ASP A 121 -14.82 -10.38 6.63
C ASP A 121 -13.37 -10.22 7.08
N PRO A 122 -13.11 -9.45 8.16
CA PRO A 122 -11.75 -9.22 8.63
C PRO A 122 -11.14 -10.53 9.13
N GLY A 123 -9.94 -10.86 8.63
CA GLY A 123 -9.22 -12.04 9.06
C GLY A 123 -8.92 -12.06 10.57
N PRO A 124 -8.61 -13.22 11.16
CA PRO A 124 -8.48 -13.39 12.62
C PRO A 124 -7.34 -12.60 13.26
N ARG A 125 -6.41 -12.08 12.44
CA ARG A 125 -5.27 -11.26 12.86
C ARG A 125 -5.40 -9.79 12.41
N ALA A 126 -6.58 -9.38 11.96
CA ALA A 126 -6.82 -8.01 11.50
C ALA A 126 -6.64 -7.03 12.67
N MET A 127 -5.70 -6.09 12.49
CA MET A 127 -5.46 -5.04 13.47
C MET A 127 -6.56 -3.96 13.37
N PRO A 128 -7.14 -3.52 14.51
CA PRO A 128 -8.01 -2.37 14.57
C PRO A 128 -7.31 -1.10 14.06
N PHE A 129 -8.05 -0.20 13.42
CA PHE A 129 -7.48 1.03 12.88
C PHE A 129 -6.78 1.89 13.94
N GLY A 130 -7.37 2.00 15.14
CA GLY A 130 -6.81 2.77 16.26
C GLY A 130 -5.46 2.26 16.78
N ASP A 131 -5.14 0.98 16.52
CA ASP A 131 -3.91 0.34 17.01
C ASP A 131 -2.73 0.50 16.05
N LEU A 132 -2.96 0.91 14.80
CA LEU A 132 -1.91 1.05 13.78
C LEU A 132 -0.79 2.00 14.22
N ARG A 133 -1.14 3.12 14.87
CA ARG A 133 -0.14 4.07 15.39
C ARG A 133 0.74 3.44 16.48
N THR A 134 0.16 2.62 17.34
CA THR A 134 0.91 1.90 18.36
C THR A 134 1.85 0.88 17.71
N TYR A 135 1.36 0.17 16.70
CA TYR A 135 2.16 -0.77 15.92
C TYR A 135 3.37 -0.11 15.26
N PHE A 136 3.19 0.99 14.52
CA PHE A 136 4.31 1.67 13.83
C PHE A 136 5.36 2.21 14.81
N ARG A 137 4.93 2.72 15.97
CA ARG A 137 5.84 3.13 17.04
C ARG A 137 6.67 1.98 17.58
N GLY A 138 6.03 0.83 17.80
CA GLY A 138 6.71 -0.39 18.22
C GLY A 138 7.72 -0.87 17.17
N ALA A 139 7.30 -0.90 15.90
CA ALA A 139 8.15 -1.29 14.78
C ALA A 139 9.39 -0.39 14.65
N LYS A 140 9.20 0.93 14.71
CA LYS A 140 10.30 1.92 14.71
C LYS A 140 11.26 1.68 15.87
N PHE A 141 10.73 1.54 17.09
CA PHE A 141 11.55 1.31 18.27
C PHE A 141 12.38 0.04 18.13
N GLY A 142 11.75 -1.07 17.72
CA GLY A 142 12.42 -2.35 17.50
C GLY A 142 13.54 -2.24 16.46
N ALA A 143 13.26 -1.62 15.32
CA ALA A 143 14.26 -1.41 14.26
C ALA A 143 15.46 -0.60 14.76
N LYS A 144 15.23 0.53 15.45
CA LYS A 144 16.34 1.34 16.02
C LYS A 144 17.14 0.58 17.06
N ALA A 145 16.48 -0.15 17.96
CA ALA A 145 17.17 -0.93 18.98
C ALA A 145 18.06 -2.03 18.36
N MET A 146 17.59 -2.69 17.29
CA MET A 146 18.35 -3.71 16.58
C MET A 146 19.48 -3.10 15.73
N GLY A 147 19.24 -2.00 15.01
CA GLY A 147 20.27 -1.31 14.23
C GLY A 147 21.41 -0.79 15.10
N LEU A 148 21.10 -0.26 16.30
CA LEU A 148 22.13 0.12 17.28
C LEU A 148 22.97 -1.08 17.75
N ARG A 149 22.38 -2.28 17.80
CA ARG A 149 23.08 -3.51 18.21
C ARG A 149 23.92 -4.10 17.07
N SER A 150 23.41 -4.10 15.84
CA SER A 150 24.11 -4.67 14.68
C SER A 150 25.12 -3.71 14.06
N GLY A 151 24.99 -2.40 14.29
CA GLY A 151 25.77 -1.35 13.63
C GLY A 151 25.16 -0.85 12.33
N GLU A 152 24.01 -1.38 11.90
CA GLU A 152 23.31 -1.02 10.66
C GLU A 152 22.34 0.16 10.88
N THR A 153 22.86 1.29 11.36
CA THR A 153 22.03 2.43 11.77
C THR A 153 21.30 3.09 10.61
N ASP A 154 21.91 3.14 9.42
CA ASP A 154 21.33 3.83 8.25
C ASP A 154 20.04 3.14 7.76
N GLU A 155 20.00 1.81 7.78
CA GLU A 155 18.79 1.06 7.43
C GLU A 155 17.72 1.22 8.50
N ALA A 156 18.10 1.12 9.78
CA ALA A 156 17.17 1.35 10.89
C ALA A 156 16.59 2.77 10.89
N ASP A 157 17.37 3.78 10.48
CA ASP A 157 16.92 5.16 10.37
C ASP A 157 15.99 5.37 9.18
N ARG A 158 16.29 4.79 8.01
CA ARG A 158 15.38 4.80 6.85
C ARG A 158 14.04 4.14 7.19
N PHE A 159 14.06 2.94 7.78
CA PHE A 159 12.85 2.27 8.22
C PHE A 159 12.10 3.09 9.30
N GLY A 160 12.84 3.70 10.23
CA GLY A 160 12.26 4.55 11.26
C GLY A 160 11.54 5.78 10.70
N ALA A 161 12.10 6.41 9.66
CA ALA A 161 11.47 7.51 8.95
C ALA A 161 10.19 7.07 8.22
N LEU A 162 10.20 5.88 7.60
CA LEU A 162 9.01 5.30 6.98
C LEU A 162 7.88 5.08 8.00
N MET A 163 8.20 4.57 9.18
CA MET A 163 7.21 4.39 10.26
C MET A 163 6.66 5.73 10.81
N ASP A 164 7.47 6.79 10.80
CA ASP A 164 7.01 8.14 11.16
C ASP A 164 6.02 8.68 10.11
N GLN A 165 6.31 8.45 8.83
CA GLN A 165 5.40 8.80 7.73
C GLN A 165 4.07 8.06 7.89
N TYR A 166 4.09 6.73 8.07
CA TYR A 166 2.86 5.94 8.26
C TYR A 166 2.05 6.35 9.49
N SER A 167 2.74 6.75 10.57
CA SER A 167 2.07 7.27 11.76
C SER A 167 1.35 8.60 11.46
N THR A 168 1.97 9.46 10.66
CA THR A 168 1.38 10.73 10.21
C THR A 168 0.19 10.48 9.28
N ASP A 169 0.33 9.58 8.32
CA ASP A 169 -0.71 9.24 7.35
C ASP A 169 -1.94 8.66 8.04
N VAL A 170 -1.78 7.70 8.94
CA VAL A 170 -2.91 7.13 9.70
C VAL A 170 -3.58 8.18 10.58
N THR A 171 -2.80 9.11 11.17
CA THR A 171 -3.38 10.21 11.96
C THR A 171 -4.21 11.13 11.07
N THR A 172 -3.73 11.44 9.87
CA THR A 172 -4.44 12.28 8.90
C THR A 172 -5.72 11.58 8.43
N MET A 173 -5.63 10.31 8.05
CA MET A 173 -6.76 9.50 7.65
C MET A 173 -7.81 9.37 8.76
N TYR A 174 -7.39 9.21 10.02
CA TYR A 174 -8.31 9.17 11.16
C TYR A 174 -9.14 10.45 11.26
N ARG A 175 -8.54 11.62 11.05
CA ARG A 175 -9.28 12.89 11.05
C ARG A 175 -10.28 12.94 9.90
N ILE A 176 -9.88 12.56 8.69
CA ILE A 176 -10.76 12.51 7.51
C ILE A 176 -11.97 11.60 7.77
N ILE A 177 -11.74 10.38 8.25
CA ILE A 177 -12.82 9.40 8.53
C ILE A 177 -13.76 9.89 9.63
N ARG A 178 -13.21 10.54 10.66
CA ARG A 178 -14.01 11.11 11.75
C ARG A 178 -14.89 12.24 11.22
N ASP A 179 -14.30 13.18 10.48
CA ASP A 179 -14.99 14.37 9.99
C ASP A 179 -16.02 14.03 8.90
N SER A 180 -15.88 12.90 8.19
CA SER A 180 -16.88 12.43 7.21
C SER A 180 -18.10 11.73 7.84
N ARG A 181 -18.07 11.49 9.16
CA ARG A 181 -19.15 10.81 9.91
C ARG A 181 -19.97 11.77 10.79
N GLU A 182 -19.59 13.04 10.84
CA GLU A 182 -20.32 14.15 11.49
C GLU A 182 -21.18 14.90 10.45
#